data_AF-A0A917VYB4-F1
#
_entry.id   AF-A0A917VYB4-F1
#
_cell.length_a   1.000
_cell.length_b   1.000
_cell.length_c   1.000
_cell.angle_alpha   90.00
_cell.angle_beta   90.00
_cell.angle_gamma   90.00
#
_symmetry.space_group_name_H-M   'P 1'
#
loop_
_entity.id
_entity.type
_entity.pdbx_description
1 polymer ?
#
loop_
_entity_poly.entity_id
_entity_poly.type
_entity_poly.pdbx_seq_one_letter_code
_entity_poly.pdbx_strand_id
1 'polypeptide(L)'
;MVDRVEVDPDQLERASVVTQELSDSVQGVGDRLRSRLEGLEDESNGQPWGDDTFGSKFVNGEDNNGYGTSKPNLLDGVDGISGTFNSFAVGQRDAVNELRSMDEQF
;
A
#
# COMPACT_ATOMS: atom_id res chain seq x y z
N MET A 1 -21.66 -34.03 8.69
CA MET A 1 -20.48 -33.56 9.44
C MET A 1 -19.73 -32.69 8.47
N VAL A 2 -19.58 -31.40 8.76
CA VAL A 2 -18.78 -30.50 7.91
C VAL A 2 -17.35 -30.96 8.08
N ASP A 3 -16.68 -31.33 6.98
CA ASP A 3 -15.24 -31.61 7.01
C ASP A 3 -14.56 -30.41 7.66
N ARG A 4 -13.95 -30.64 8.83
CA ARG A 4 -13.27 -29.60 9.60
C ARG A 4 -12.15 -29.11 8.69
N VAL A 5 -12.18 -27.83 8.32
CA VAL A 5 -11.06 -27.23 7.57
C VAL A 5 -9.84 -27.38 8.48
N GLU A 6 -8.93 -28.27 8.11
CA GLU A 6 -7.66 -28.45 8.82
C GLU A 6 -6.74 -27.30 8.40
N VAL A 7 -6.86 -26.19 9.11
CA VAL A 7 -5.95 -25.05 9.00
C VAL A 7 -4.90 -25.21 10.07
N ASP A 8 -3.64 -25.32 9.67
CA ASP A 8 -2.49 -25.26 10.57
C ASP A 8 -2.32 -23.81 11.06
N PRO A 9 -2.59 -23.51 12.34
CA PRO A 9 -2.51 -22.15 12.87
C PRO A 9 -1.10 -21.58 12.81
N ASP A 10 -0.07 -22.41 12.91
CA ASP A 10 1.33 -21.96 12.85
C ASP A 10 1.73 -21.58 11.42
N GLN A 11 1.24 -22.30 10.41
CA GLN A 11 1.44 -21.91 9.01
C GLN A 11 0.67 -20.64 8.66
N LEU A 12 -0.55 -20.48 9.19
CA LEU A 12 -1.33 -19.26 8.98
C LEU A 12 -0.69 -18.05 9.69
N GLU A 13 -0.10 -18.24 10.88
CA GLU A 13 0.66 -17.21 11.57
C GLU A 13 1.87 -16.76 10.75
N ARG A 14 2.63 -17.70 10.18
CA ARG A 14 3.75 -17.37 9.28
C ARG A 14 3.27 -16.61 8.05
N ALA A 15 2.15 -17.02 7.45
CA ALA A 15 1.56 -16.31 6.31
C ALA A 15 1.21 -14.86 6.68
N SER A 16 0.72 -14.62 7.91
CA SER A 16 0.41 -13.27 8.41
C SER A 16 1.64 -12.39 8.52
N VAL A 17 2.77 -12.95 8.96
CA VAL A 17 4.04 -12.23 9.05
C VAL A 17 4.53 -11.85 7.64
N VAL A 18 4.55 -12.80 6.70
CA VAL A 18 4.99 -12.52 5.33
C VAL A 18 4.08 -11.50 4.63
N THR A 19 2.76 -11.59 4.87
CA THR A 19 1.80 -10.62 4.31
C THR A 19 2.00 -9.22 4.90
N GLN A 20 2.33 -9.12 6.20
CA GLN A 20 2.71 -7.86 6.81
C GLN A 20 4.00 -7.28 6.20
N GLU A 21 5.04 -8.10 6.05
CA GLU A 21 6.31 -7.66 5.45
C GLU A 21 6.10 -7.13 4.02
N LEU A 22 5.19 -7.75 3.25
CA LEU A 22 4.81 -7.26 1.94
C LEU A 22 4.10 -5.90 2.01
N SER A 23 3.16 -5.73 2.94
CA SER A 23 2.49 -4.45 3.19
C SER A 23 3.51 -3.35 3.51
N ASP A 24 4.39 -3.61 4.48
CA ASP A 24 5.40 -2.68 4.95
C ASP A 24 6.40 -2.32 3.82
N SER A 25 6.76 -3.31 3.00
CA SER A 25 7.64 -3.08 1.84
C SER A 25 6.99 -2.17 0.79
N VAL A 26 5.72 -2.41 0.46
CA VAL A 26 4.97 -1.56 -0.50
C VAL A 26 4.84 -0.15 0.04
N GLN A 27 4.44 0.00 1.31
CA GLN A 27 4.37 1.29 1.98
C GLN A 27 5.72 2.00 1.96
N GLY A 28 6.81 1.30 2.31
CA GLY A 28 8.16 1.85 2.29
C GLY A 28 8.64 2.28 0.90
N VAL A 29 8.16 1.68 -0.20
CA VAL A 29 8.41 2.19 -1.56
C VAL A 29 7.66 3.50 -1.79
N GLY A 30 6.37 3.57 -1.42
CA GLY A 30 5.55 4.77 -1.51
C GLY A 30 6.15 5.95 -0.75
N ASP A 31 6.55 5.72 0.51
CA ASP A 31 7.13 6.77 1.36
C ASP A 31 8.47 7.27 0.84
N ARG A 32 9.32 6.37 0.30
CA ARG A 32 10.55 6.77 -0.38
C ARG A 32 10.28 7.61 -1.61
N LEU A 33 9.26 7.27 -2.39
CA LEU A 33 8.88 8.08 -3.56
C LEU A 33 8.38 9.45 -3.13
N ARG A 34 7.47 9.54 -2.14
CA ARG A 34 6.99 10.82 -1.58
C ARG A 34 8.13 11.71 -1.13
N SER A 35 9.00 11.18 -0.27
CA SER A 35 10.13 11.92 0.26
C SER A 35 11.07 12.43 -0.83
N ARG A 36 11.28 11.64 -1.89
CA ARG A 36 12.09 12.07 -3.05
C ARG A 36 11.40 13.19 -3.83
N LEU A 37 10.11 13.09 -4.06
CA LEU A 37 9.34 14.10 -4.80
C LEU A 37 9.25 15.40 -3.99
N GLU A 38 8.94 15.35 -2.70
CA GLU A 38 8.93 16.52 -1.81
C GLU A 38 10.28 17.27 -1.80
N GLY A 39 11.39 16.54 -1.95
CA GLY A 39 12.72 17.16 -2.03
C GLY A 39 13.09 17.73 -3.40
N LEU A 40 12.36 17.38 -4.46
CA LEU A 40 12.63 17.79 -5.85
C LEU A 40 11.62 18.82 -6.36
N GLU A 41 10.39 18.77 -5.86
CA GLU A 41 9.27 19.55 -6.35
C GLU A 41 9.07 20.79 -5.49
N ASP A 42 8.92 21.93 -6.17
CA ASP A 42 8.50 23.17 -5.55
C ASP A 42 7.44 23.80 -6.45
N GLU A 43 6.19 23.64 -6.04
CA GLU A 43 5.03 24.14 -6.79
C GLU A 43 5.05 25.68 -6.90
N SER A 44 5.74 26.38 -6.00
CA SER A 44 5.77 27.84 -5.98
C SER A 44 6.60 28.45 -7.12
N ASN A 45 7.56 27.70 -7.65
CA ASN A 45 8.44 28.12 -8.75
C ASN A 45 8.41 27.13 -9.93
N GLY A 46 7.44 26.22 -9.95
CA GLY A 46 7.23 25.24 -11.01
C GLY A 46 8.32 24.19 -11.12
N GLN A 47 9.22 24.04 -10.15
CA GLN A 47 10.28 23.03 -10.22
C GLN A 47 9.73 21.61 -10.04
N PRO A 48 10.31 20.61 -10.73
CA PRO A 48 11.43 20.70 -11.68
C PRO A 48 11.01 20.98 -13.13
N TRP A 49 9.70 21.09 -13.39
CA TRP A 49 9.14 21.08 -14.74
C TRP A 49 9.19 22.44 -15.45
N GLY A 50 9.39 23.52 -14.70
CA GLY A 50 9.33 24.90 -15.16
C GLY A 50 7.91 25.47 -15.16
N ASP A 51 7.83 26.80 -15.24
CA ASP A 51 6.60 27.58 -15.37
C ASP A 51 6.27 27.94 -16.83
N ASP A 52 7.02 27.38 -17.78
CA ASP A 52 6.82 27.61 -19.21
C ASP A 52 5.65 26.78 -19.78
N THR A 53 5.37 26.97 -21.07
CA THR A 53 4.29 26.25 -21.75
C THR A 53 4.52 24.73 -21.76
N PHE A 54 5.77 24.26 -21.74
CA PHE A 54 6.07 22.82 -21.73
C PHE A 54 5.85 22.22 -20.33
N GLY A 55 6.36 22.86 -19.28
CA GLY A 55 6.14 22.48 -17.89
C GLY A 55 4.65 22.47 -17.54
N SER A 56 3.92 23.53 -17.92
CA SER A 56 2.47 23.59 -17.74
C SER A 56 1.73 22.46 -18.45
N LYS A 57 2.10 22.14 -19.70
CA LYS A 57 1.52 21.01 -20.45
C LYS A 57 1.85 19.66 -19.84
N PHE A 58 3.05 19.50 -19.28
CA PHE A 58 3.44 18.25 -18.61
C PHE A 58 2.66 18.05 -17.30
N VAL A 59 2.59 19.08 -16.47
CA VAL A 59 1.90 19.04 -15.17
C VAL A 59 0.40 18.84 -15.36
N ASN A 60 -0.23 19.63 -16.23
CA ASN A 60 -1.68 19.62 -16.39
C ASN A 60 -2.15 18.56 -17.38
N GLY A 61 -1.41 18.31 -18.47
CA GLY A 61 -1.81 17.40 -19.54
C GLY A 61 -3.05 17.86 -20.31
N GLU A 62 -3.52 17.03 -21.24
CA GLU A 62 -4.84 17.19 -21.86
C GLU A 62 -5.92 16.68 -20.89
N ASP A 63 -7.06 17.38 -20.82
CA ASP A 63 -8.19 17.05 -19.92
C ASP A 63 -7.80 16.85 -18.44
N ASN A 64 -6.79 17.60 -17.96
CA ASN A 64 -6.23 17.47 -16.60
C ASN A 64 -5.64 16.08 -16.30
N ASN A 65 -5.23 15.31 -17.31
CA ASN A 65 -4.63 13.99 -17.14
C ASN A 65 -3.08 14.00 -17.14
N GLY A 66 -2.48 15.11 -16.74
CA GLY A 66 -1.04 15.28 -16.66
C GLY A 66 -0.41 14.65 -15.42
N TYR A 67 0.86 15.01 -15.21
CA TYR A 67 1.64 14.56 -14.06
C TYR A 67 0.99 14.94 -12.71
N GLY A 68 0.41 16.13 -12.60
CA GLY A 68 -0.24 16.62 -11.38
C GLY A 68 -1.40 15.75 -10.90
N THR A 69 -2.10 15.09 -11.81
CA THR A 69 -3.16 14.11 -11.50
C THR A 69 -2.60 12.70 -11.35
N SER A 70 -1.64 12.34 -12.19
CA SER A 70 -1.07 10.98 -12.20
C SER A 70 -0.26 10.67 -10.94
N LYS A 71 0.50 11.64 -10.42
CA LYS A 71 1.29 11.52 -9.19
C LYS A 71 0.44 11.10 -7.97
N PRO A 72 -0.58 11.87 -7.56
CA PRO A 72 -1.39 11.50 -6.39
C PRO A 72 -2.13 10.18 -6.62
N ASN A 73 -2.67 9.92 -7.82
CA ASN A 73 -3.33 8.65 -8.12
C ASN A 73 -2.40 7.44 -7.92
N LEU A 74 -1.13 7.55 -8.33
CA LEU A 74 -0.14 6.50 -8.12
C LEU A 74 0.16 6.30 -6.62
N LEU A 75 0.36 7.39 -5.88
CA LEU A 75 0.67 7.34 -4.45
C LEU A 75 -0.51 6.78 -3.63
N ASP A 76 -1.73 7.21 -3.93
CA ASP A 76 -2.96 6.70 -3.32
C ASP A 76 -3.17 5.22 -3.66
N GLY A 77 -2.85 4.80 -4.89
CA GLY A 77 -2.86 3.41 -5.29
C GLY A 77 -1.88 2.55 -4.49
N VAL A 78 -0.68 3.06 -4.23
CA VAL A 78 0.32 2.39 -3.38
C VAL A 78 -0.20 2.24 -1.95
N ASP A 79 -0.82 3.27 -1.38
CA ASP A 79 -1.43 3.21 -0.05
C ASP A 79 -2.60 2.23 0.01
N GLY A 80 -3.42 2.17 -1.03
CA GLY A 80 -4.52 1.22 -1.12
C GLY A 80 -4.02 -0.24 -1.14
N ILE A 81 -2.94 -0.51 -1.87
CA ILE A 81 -2.34 -1.85 -1.94
C ILE A 81 -1.70 -2.22 -0.60
N SER A 82 -0.89 -1.35 0.00
CA SER A 82 -0.28 -1.62 1.30
C SER A 82 -1.34 -1.83 2.38
N GLY A 83 -2.38 -0.98 2.42
CA GLY A 83 -3.51 -1.12 3.32
C GLY A 83 -4.24 -2.45 3.15
N THR A 84 -4.45 -2.90 1.92
CA THR A 84 -5.08 -4.21 1.63
C THR A 84 -4.25 -5.36 2.21
N PHE A 85 -2.93 -5.37 1.99
CA PHE A 85 -2.07 -6.41 2.56
C PHE A 85 -2.03 -6.35 4.08
N ASN A 86 -2.03 -5.15 4.67
CA ASN A 86 -2.10 -5.00 6.12
C ASN A 86 -3.40 -5.61 6.68
N SER A 87 -4.55 -5.31 6.06
CA SER A 87 -5.84 -5.89 6.45
C SER A 87 -5.85 -7.42 6.33
N PHE A 88 -5.22 -7.99 5.30
CA PHE A 88 -5.07 -9.44 5.18
C PHE A 88 -4.17 -10.03 6.28
N ALA A 89 -3.05 -9.39 6.59
CA ALA A 89 -2.16 -9.83 7.67
C ALA A 89 -2.88 -9.83 9.02
N VAL A 90 -3.64 -8.77 9.33
CA VAL A 90 -4.46 -8.68 10.54
C VAL A 90 -5.52 -9.78 10.57
N GLY A 91 -6.29 -9.95 9.49
CA GLY A 91 -7.32 -11.00 9.42
C GLY A 91 -6.75 -12.41 9.58
N GLN A 92 -5.54 -12.67 9.08
CA GLN A 92 -4.85 -13.95 9.30
C GLN A 92 -4.46 -14.13 10.77
N ARG A 93 -3.95 -13.10 11.45
CA ARG A 93 -3.65 -13.17 12.90
C ARG A 93 -4.89 -13.38 13.73
N ASP A 94 -5.98 -12.69 13.41
CA ASP A 94 -7.25 -12.84 14.11
C ASP A 94 -7.79 -14.26 13.96
N ALA A 95 -7.69 -14.84 12.75
CA ALA A 95 -8.07 -16.23 12.51
C ALA A 95 -7.19 -17.21 13.31
N VAL A 96 -5.88 -17.00 13.41
CA VAL A 96 -4.99 -17.82 14.25
C VAL A 96 -5.42 -17.77 15.72
N ASN A 97 -5.73 -16.58 16.24
CA ASN A 97 -6.18 -16.40 17.62
C ASN A 97 -7.48 -17.16 17.89
N GLU A 98 -8.43 -17.09 16.96
CA GLU A 98 -9.71 -17.81 17.07
C GLU A 98 -9.48 -19.33 17.03
N LEU A 99 -8.66 -19.84 16.11
CA LEU A 99 -8.36 -21.26 16.00
C LEU A 99 -7.70 -21.81 17.28
N ARG A 100 -6.72 -21.09 17.82
CA ARG A 100 -6.06 -21.47 19.09
C ARG A 100 -7.05 -21.45 20.26
N SER A 101 -7.91 -20.44 20.34
CA SER A 101 -8.94 -20.36 21.38
C SER A 101 -9.96 -21.51 21.28
N MET A 102 -10.31 -21.93 20.07
CA MET A 102 -11.20 -23.08 19.86
C MET A 102 -10.54 -24.38 20.30
N ASP A 103 -9.25 -24.59 20.03
CA ASP A 103 -8.53 -25.80 20.43
C ASP A 103 -8.31 -25.91 21.95
N GLU A 104 -8.15 -24.78 22.65
CA GLU A 104 -8.04 -24.76 24.13
C GLU A 104 -9.35 -25.12 24.85
N GLN A 105 -10.48 -25.11 24.15
CA GLN A 105 -11.80 -25.40 24.71
C GLN A 105 -12.22 -26.88 24.62
N PHE A 106 -11.38 -27.75 24.04
CA PHE A 106 -11.63 -29.19 23.88
C PHE A 106 -10.53 -30.05 24.54
#